data_AF-A0A7R9YJ09-F1
#
_entry.id   AF-A0A7R9YJ09-F1
#
_cell.length_a   1.000
_cell.length_b   1.000
_cell.length_c   1.000
_cell.angle_alpha   90.00
_cell.angle_beta   90.00
_cell.angle_gamma   90.00
#
_symmetry.space_group_name_H-M   'P 1'
#
loop_
_entity.id
_entity.type
_entity.pdbx_description
1 polymer ?
#
loop_
_entity_poly.entity_id
_entity_poly.type
_entity_poly.pdbx_seq_one_letter_code
_entity_poly.pdbx_strand_id
1 'polypeptide(L)'
;RHFAERGVGVLHEHLQAADRSVVETLFTAGAISLCVVSHALCWGLPLCAHTVVLLDTQFYDGAEHRYVDYSLAAMLHMLGLASRPQQDESGLCVVLCQGARKPFFKKFLHEALPVESHVHHFLHDHLCAEVVTKTIESKQDAVDYLTWTFMYRRLTQNPNYYNLTGASH
;
A
#
# COMPACT_ATOMS: atom_id res chain seq x y z
N ARG A 1 29.00 8.75 4.54
CA ARG A 1 29.63 10.07 4.30
C ARG A 1 29.93 10.32 2.81
N HIS A 2 30.60 9.41 2.08
CA HIS A 2 30.93 9.63 0.66
C HIS A 2 29.77 9.79 -0.34
N PHE A 3 28.56 9.31 -0.04
CA PHE A 3 27.40 9.47 -0.95
C PHE A 3 26.77 10.86 -0.87
N ALA A 4 26.74 11.46 0.32
CA ALA A 4 26.18 12.79 0.53
C ALA A 4 27.02 13.88 -0.18
N GLU A 5 28.34 13.71 -0.21
CA GLU A 5 29.27 14.58 -0.96
C GLU A 5 29.03 14.57 -2.47
N ARG A 6 28.40 13.50 -2.98
CA ARG A 6 28.01 13.35 -4.39
C ARG A 6 26.56 13.71 -4.66
N GLY A 7 25.86 14.29 -3.68
CA GLY A 7 24.45 14.66 -3.79
C GLY A 7 23.47 13.47 -3.75
N VAL A 8 23.86 12.35 -3.15
CA VAL A 8 23.02 11.15 -3.01
C VAL A 8 22.76 10.82 -1.54
N GLY A 9 21.49 10.81 -1.15
CA GLY A 9 21.01 10.36 0.16
C GLY A 9 20.55 8.91 0.12
N VAL A 10 20.74 8.17 1.22
CA VAL A 10 20.24 6.79 1.37
C VAL A 10 19.45 6.71 2.67
N LEU A 11 18.22 6.20 2.58
CA LEU A 11 17.31 5.98 3.70
C LEU A 11 16.93 4.51 3.80
N HIS A 12 17.19 3.90 4.94
CA HIS A 12 16.80 2.53 5.26
C HIS A 12 16.40 2.44 6.74
N GLU A 13 15.67 1.40 7.11
CA GLU A 13 15.10 1.26 8.46
C GLU A 13 16.14 1.23 9.58
N HIS A 14 17.33 0.69 9.30
CA HIS A 14 18.44 0.61 10.26
C HIS A 14 19.19 1.93 10.48
N LEU A 15 18.77 3.03 9.86
CA LEU A 15 19.43 4.32 10.01
C LEU A 15 18.95 5.02 11.29
N GLN A 16 19.85 5.69 12.01
CA GLN A 16 19.46 6.45 13.20
C GLN A 16 18.53 7.60 12.82
N ALA A 17 17.57 7.90 13.70
CA ALA A 17 16.60 8.99 13.49
C ALA A 17 17.28 10.35 13.24
N ALA A 18 18.42 10.60 13.89
CA ALA A 18 19.21 11.81 13.69
C ALA A 18 19.75 11.91 12.26
N ASP A 19 20.40 10.86 11.77
CA ASP A 19 20.94 10.82 10.40
C ASP A 19 19.82 10.92 9.35
N ARG A 20 18.69 10.27 9.61
CA ARG A 20 17.50 10.34 8.77
C ARG A 20 16.99 11.78 8.64
N SER A 21 16.83 12.49 9.75
CA SER A 21 16.38 13.89 9.74
C SER A 21 17.34 14.81 8.98
N VAL A 22 18.65 14.55 9.06
CA VAL A 22 19.66 15.29 8.30
C VAL A 22 19.49 15.06 6.80
N VAL A 23 19.35 13.80 6.36
CA VAL A 23 19.16 13.48 4.93
C VAL A 23 17.86 14.08 4.40
N GLU A 24 16.78 14.02 5.18
CA GLU A 24 15.49 14.61 4.84
C GLU A 24 15.60 16.13 4.67
N THR A 25 16.22 16.82 5.63
CA THR A 25 16.44 18.28 5.57
C THR A 25 17.30 18.67 4.37
N LEU A 26 18.36 17.92 4.09
CA LEU A 26 19.23 18.17 2.94
C LEU A 26 18.52 17.97 1.60
N PHE A 27 17.60 16.99 1.52
CA PHE A 27 16.78 16.78 0.33
C PHE A 27 15.76 17.90 0.13
N THR A 28 15.05 18.31 1.19
CA THR A 28 14.09 19.43 1.12
C THR A 28 14.77 20.76 0.80
N ALA A 29 16.00 20.97 1.27
CA ALA A 29 16.81 22.13 0.94
C ALA A 29 17.38 22.10 -0.50
N GLY A 30 17.22 20.99 -1.24
CA GLY A 30 17.76 20.82 -2.59
C GLY A 30 19.28 20.61 -2.66
N ALA A 31 19.94 20.35 -1.52
CA ALA A 31 21.39 20.07 -1.47
C ALA A 31 21.71 18.65 -2.00
N ILE A 32 20.75 17.73 -1.91
CA ILE A 32 20.81 16.37 -2.43
C ILE A 32 19.79 16.26 -3.57
N SER A 33 20.23 15.79 -4.74
CA SER A 33 19.38 15.65 -5.92
C SER A 33 18.72 14.28 -6.01
N LEU A 34 19.31 13.25 -5.40
CA LEU A 34 18.84 11.87 -5.44
C LEU A 34 18.73 11.29 -4.03
N CYS A 35 17.57 10.74 -3.68
CA CYS A 35 17.39 9.97 -2.46
C CYS A 35 16.96 8.54 -2.81
N VAL A 36 17.72 7.55 -2.33
CA VAL A 36 17.40 6.14 -2.45
C VAL A 36 16.77 5.67 -1.15
N VAL A 37 15.56 5.12 -1.22
CA VAL A 37 14.80 4.71 -0.04
C VAL A 37 14.39 3.24 -0.14
N SER A 38 14.51 2.52 0.98
CA SER A 38 13.98 1.15 1.10
C SER A 38 12.45 1.15 1.09
N HIS A 39 11.84 0.15 0.44
CA HIS A 39 10.38 -0.05 0.40
C HIS A 39 9.74 -0.03 1.79
N ALA A 40 10.40 -0.60 2.80
CA ALA A 40 9.84 -0.72 4.12
C ALA A 40 9.62 0.64 4.84
N LEU A 41 10.32 1.69 4.39
CA LEU A 41 10.11 3.05 4.88
C LEU A 41 9.01 3.83 4.13
N CYS A 42 8.38 3.27 3.09
CA CYS A 42 7.51 4.03 2.18
C CYS A 42 6.45 4.88 2.90
N TRP A 43 5.77 4.32 3.92
CA TRP A 43 4.73 4.99 4.71
C TRP A 43 5.24 6.07 5.65
N GLY A 44 6.51 6.00 6.05
CA GLY A 44 7.09 6.88 7.05
C GLY A 44 7.78 8.09 6.46
N LEU A 45 7.83 8.26 5.13
CA LEU A 45 8.64 9.29 4.47
C LEU A 45 7.91 10.64 4.42
N PRO A 46 8.45 11.71 5.02
CA PRO A 46 7.92 13.06 4.88
C PRO A 46 8.41 13.75 3.59
N LEU A 47 8.89 12.99 2.61
CA LEU A 47 9.56 13.52 1.42
C LEU A 47 8.68 13.43 0.18
N CYS A 48 8.60 14.52 -0.56
CA CYS A 48 8.03 14.56 -1.90
C CYS A 48 9.08 14.97 -2.93
N ALA A 49 9.01 14.40 -4.13
CA ALA A 49 9.94 14.68 -5.22
C ALA A 49 9.19 14.99 -6.52
N HIS A 50 9.85 15.66 -7.46
CA HIS A 50 9.32 15.81 -8.82
C HIS A 50 9.25 14.47 -9.55
N THR A 51 10.29 13.65 -9.38
CA THR A 51 10.42 12.34 -10.02
C THR A 51 10.58 11.25 -8.97
N VAL A 52 9.70 10.26 -9.00
CA VAL A 52 9.84 9.03 -8.19
C VAL A 52 10.06 7.85 -9.11
N VAL A 53 11.09 7.05 -8.83
CA VAL A 53 11.41 5.84 -9.59
C VAL A 53 11.22 4.64 -8.68
N LEU A 54 10.27 3.78 -9.03
CA LEU A 54 10.09 2.46 -8.44
C LEU A 54 10.95 1.48 -9.24
N LEU A 55 12.09 1.06 -8.66
CA LEU A 55 13.08 0.23 -9.36
C LEU A 55 12.64 -1.22 -9.56
N ASP A 56 11.81 -1.73 -8.66
CA ASP A 56 11.19 -3.05 -8.77
C ASP A 56 9.83 -3.00 -8.07
N THR A 57 8.97 -3.98 -8.35
CA THR A 57 7.62 -4.11 -7.78
C THR A 57 7.49 -5.33 -6.88
N GLN A 58 8.61 -5.97 -6.53
CA GLN A 58 8.65 -7.20 -5.76
C GLN A 58 9.68 -7.12 -4.64
N PHE A 59 9.44 -7.88 -3.57
CA PHE A 59 10.43 -8.16 -2.54
C PHE A 59 10.46 -9.65 -2.25
N TYR A 60 11.57 -10.10 -1.68
CA TYR A 60 11.72 -11.49 -1.28
C TYR A 60 11.12 -11.70 0.12
N ASP A 61 10.14 -12.59 0.22
CA ASP A 61 9.62 -13.04 1.50
C ASP A 61 10.42 -14.26 1.98
N GLY A 62 11.10 -14.11 3.11
CA GLY A 62 11.89 -15.18 3.73
C GLY A 62 11.06 -16.28 4.37
N ALA A 63 9.79 -16.02 4.72
CA ALA A 63 8.90 -17.03 5.30
C ALA A 63 8.34 -17.97 4.23
N GLU A 64 7.94 -17.41 3.09
CA GLU A 64 7.39 -18.18 1.97
C GLU A 64 8.44 -18.60 0.93
N HIS A 65 9.69 -18.15 1.10
CA HIS A 65 10.82 -18.38 0.20
C HIS A 65 10.55 -17.99 -1.27
N ARG A 66 9.75 -16.95 -1.50
CA ARG A 66 9.36 -16.49 -2.84
C ARG A 66 9.38 -14.98 -2.97
N TYR A 67 9.40 -14.50 -4.22
CA TYR A 67 9.16 -13.10 -4.51
C TYR A 67 7.67 -12.80 -4.45
N VAL A 68 7.31 -11.83 -3.62
CA VAL A 68 5.94 -11.35 -3.42
C VAL A 68 5.84 -9.94 -4.00
N ASP A 69 4.75 -9.66 -4.70
CA ASP A 69 4.48 -8.34 -5.26
C ASP A 69 4.19 -7.33 -4.14
N TYR A 70 4.59 -6.06 -4.33
CA TYR A 70 4.17 -4.99 -3.44
C TYR A 70 2.66 -4.84 -3.42
N SER A 71 2.12 -4.48 -2.26
CA SER A 71 0.71 -4.16 -2.15
C SER A 71 0.37 -2.95 -3.03
N LEU A 72 -0.80 -2.99 -3.66
CA LEU A 72 -1.30 -1.91 -4.51
C LEU A 72 -1.35 -0.58 -3.75
N ALA A 73 -1.69 -0.63 -2.46
CA ALA A 73 -1.71 0.53 -1.57
C ALA A 73 -0.30 1.14 -1.37
N ALA A 74 0.71 0.31 -1.13
CA ALA A 74 2.09 0.78 -0.97
C ALA A 74 2.61 1.41 -2.28
N MET A 75 2.30 0.80 -3.43
CA MET A 75 2.65 1.39 -4.73
C MET A 75 1.96 2.74 -4.95
N LEU A 76 0.65 2.84 -4.70
CA LEU A 76 -0.06 4.13 -4.79
C LEU A 76 0.52 5.18 -3.86
N HIS A 77 0.89 4.79 -2.64
CA HIS A 77 1.54 5.70 -1.72
C HIS A 77 2.88 6.22 -2.28
N MET A 78 3.74 5.33 -2.78
CA MET A 78 5.02 5.70 -3.40
C MET A 78 4.84 6.56 -4.65
N LEU A 79 3.86 6.24 -5.50
CA LEU A 79 3.49 7.06 -6.67
C LEU A 79 3.04 8.47 -6.23
N GLY A 80 2.30 8.55 -5.12
CA GLY A 80 1.84 9.81 -4.53
C GLY A 80 2.99 10.71 -4.03
N LEU A 81 4.15 10.16 -3.70
CA LEU A 81 5.33 10.95 -3.34
C LEU A 81 5.88 11.78 -4.51
N ALA A 82 5.51 11.44 -5.75
CA ALA A 82 5.81 12.22 -6.95
C ALA A 82 4.92 13.46 -7.08
N SER A 83 4.61 14.13 -5.97
CA SER A 83 3.72 15.30 -5.95
C SER A 83 4.29 16.41 -5.06
N ARG A 84 4.62 17.55 -5.66
CA ARG A 84 5.03 18.76 -4.96
C ARG A 84 4.06 19.88 -5.30
N PRO A 85 2.88 19.92 -4.64
CA PRO A 85 1.89 20.95 -4.90
C PRO A 85 2.53 22.32 -4.65
N GLN A 86 2.30 23.28 -5.55
CA GLN A 86 2.88 24.64 -5.57
C GLN A 86 4.31 24.79 -6.14
N GLN A 87 5.07 23.71 -6.33
CA GLN A 87 6.42 23.79 -6.91
C GLN A 87 6.45 23.34 -8.37
N ASP A 88 5.77 22.24 -8.68
CA ASP A 88 5.78 21.64 -10.02
C ASP A 88 4.39 21.66 -10.65
N GLU A 89 4.32 21.85 -11.96
CA GLU A 89 3.07 21.73 -12.74
C GLU A 89 2.60 20.28 -12.87
N SER A 90 3.56 19.34 -12.90
CA SER A 90 3.28 17.90 -12.96
C SER A 90 4.37 17.10 -12.26
N GLY A 91 4.01 15.91 -11.80
CA GLY A 91 4.93 14.93 -11.25
C GLY A 91 5.17 13.78 -12.23
N LEU A 92 6.39 13.25 -12.23
CA LEU A 92 6.75 12.09 -13.04
C LEU A 92 6.97 10.88 -12.14
N CYS A 93 6.28 9.78 -12.42
CA CYS A 93 6.59 8.51 -11.78
C CYS A 93 6.95 7.44 -12.80
N VAL A 94 8.07 6.76 -12.55
CA VAL A 94 8.59 5.69 -13.42
C VAL A 94 8.54 4.38 -12.65
N VAL A 95 7.71 3.45 -13.11
CA VAL A 95 7.61 2.10 -12.54
C VAL A 95 8.39 1.13 -13.41
N LEU A 96 9.49 0.62 -12.88
CA LEU A 96 10.26 -0.47 -13.46
C LEU A 96 9.72 -1.78 -12.88
N CYS A 97 9.22 -2.65 -13.75
CA CYS A 97 8.63 -3.93 -13.37
C CYS A 97 8.94 -5.00 -14.41
N GLN A 98 8.74 -6.26 -14.04
CA GLN A 98 8.84 -7.38 -14.97
C GLN A 98 7.83 -7.23 -16.12
N GLY A 99 8.25 -7.51 -17.35
CA GLY A 99 7.42 -7.31 -18.56
C GLY A 99 6.05 -8.00 -18.51
N ALA A 100 5.95 -9.15 -17.85
CA ALA A 100 4.69 -9.88 -17.65
C ALA A 100 3.67 -9.11 -16.79
N ARG A 101 4.12 -8.25 -15.87
CA ARG A 101 3.27 -7.46 -14.95
C ARG A 101 2.93 -6.07 -15.48
N LYS A 102 3.62 -5.59 -16.51
CA LYS A 102 3.38 -4.28 -17.11
C LYS A 102 1.90 -4.02 -17.49
N PRO A 103 1.16 -4.95 -18.11
CA PRO A 103 -0.25 -4.72 -18.45
C PRO A 103 -1.14 -4.55 -17.21
N PHE A 104 -0.84 -5.29 -16.14
CA PHE A 104 -1.55 -5.21 -14.87
C PHE A 104 -1.39 -3.82 -14.25
N PHE A 105 -0.15 -3.34 -14.12
CA PHE A 105 0.11 -2.00 -13.56
C PHE A 105 -0.44 -0.89 -14.45
N LYS A 106 -0.34 -1.03 -15.78
CA LYS A 106 -0.93 -0.04 -16.69
C LYS A 106 -2.44 0.08 -16.49
N LYS A 107 -3.16 -1.04 -16.45
CA LYS A 107 -4.62 -1.02 -16.22
C LYS A 107 -4.94 -0.43 -14.85
N PHE A 108 -4.21 -0.87 -13.83
CA PHE A 108 -4.36 -0.41 -12.45
C PHE A 108 -4.16 1.10 -12.25
N LEU A 109 -3.19 1.71 -12.95
CA LEU A 109 -2.92 3.15 -12.82
C LEU A 109 -3.95 4.03 -13.55
N HIS A 110 -4.69 3.46 -14.51
CA HIS A 110 -5.68 4.20 -15.30
C HIS A 110 -7.12 3.97 -14.83
N GLU A 111 -7.41 2.87 -14.13
CA GLU A 111 -8.73 2.51 -13.65
C GLU A 111 -8.78 2.53 -12.11
N ALA A 112 -9.94 2.88 -11.54
CA ALA A 112 -10.12 2.80 -10.10
C ALA A 112 -10.04 1.35 -9.60
N LEU A 113 -9.46 1.16 -8.41
CA LEU A 113 -9.36 -0.15 -7.77
C LEU A 113 -10.74 -0.74 -7.46
N PRO A 114 -11.05 -1.97 -7.92
CA PRO A 114 -12.13 -2.73 -7.34
C PRO A 114 -11.70 -3.23 -5.95
N VAL A 115 -12.13 -2.53 -4.90
CA VAL A 115 -11.86 -2.93 -3.51
C VAL A 115 -12.91 -3.97 -3.08
N GLU A 116 -12.43 -5.11 -2.58
CA GLU A 116 -13.26 -6.22 -2.09
C GLU A 116 -12.99 -6.53 -0.62
N SER A 117 -14.01 -7.05 0.07
CA SER A 117 -13.89 -7.42 1.49
C SER A 117 -13.24 -8.79 1.65
N HIS A 118 -12.21 -8.86 2.49
CA HIS A 118 -11.55 -10.11 2.87
C HIS A 118 -11.96 -10.60 4.27
N VAL A 119 -12.97 -9.96 4.90
CA VAL A 119 -13.41 -10.28 6.27
C VAL A 119 -13.80 -11.74 6.43
N HIS A 120 -14.34 -12.37 5.38
CA HIS A 120 -14.75 -13.78 5.41
C HIS A 120 -13.60 -14.76 5.73
N HIS A 121 -12.34 -14.40 5.45
CA HIS A 121 -11.17 -15.22 5.81
C HIS A 121 -10.84 -15.16 7.32
N PHE A 122 -11.16 -14.05 7.97
CA PHE A 122 -10.81 -13.76 9.37
C PHE A 122 -12.05 -13.60 10.26
N LEU A 123 -13.19 -14.12 9.79
CA LEU A 123 -14.48 -13.82 10.41
C LEU A 123 -14.61 -14.38 11.82
N HIS A 124 -13.96 -15.52 12.08
CA HIS A 124 -13.98 -16.19 13.38
C HIS A 124 -13.48 -15.28 14.51
N ASP A 125 -12.39 -14.54 14.28
CA ASP A 125 -11.83 -13.62 15.29
C ASP A 125 -12.79 -12.48 15.60
N HIS A 126 -13.39 -11.89 14.56
CA HIS A 126 -14.37 -10.81 14.73
C HIS A 126 -15.63 -11.27 15.46
N LEU A 127 -16.17 -12.45 15.11
CA LEU A 127 -17.34 -12.99 15.81
C LEU A 127 -17.03 -13.33 17.26
N CYS A 128 -15.86 -13.93 17.54
CA CYS A 128 -15.43 -14.21 18.89
C CYS A 128 -15.34 -12.92 19.75
N ALA A 129 -14.80 -11.84 19.18
CA ALA A 129 -14.74 -10.55 19.88
C ALA A 129 -16.13 -10.02 20.21
N GLU A 130 -17.06 -10.04 19.24
CA GLU A 130 -18.41 -9.50 19.41
C GLU A 130 -19.32 -10.36 20.32
N VAL A 131 -19.06 -11.66 20.42
CA VAL A 131 -19.71 -12.54 21.41
C VAL A 131 -19.24 -12.19 22.83
N VAL A 132 -17.94 -11.92 23.01
CA VAL A 132 -17.37 -11.56 24.32
C VAL A 132 -17.86 -10.18 24.78
N THR A 133 -18.04 -9.23 23.87
CA THR A 133 -18.63 -7.91 24.17
C THR A 133 -20.15 -7.96 24.36
N LYS A 134 -20.78 -9.12 24.15
CA LYS A 134 -22.24 -9.33 24.17
C LYS A 134 -22.99 -8.50 23.12
N THR A 135 -22.33 -8.13 22.03
CA THR A 135 -23.01 -7.58 20.85
C THR A 135 -23.76 -8.69 20.11
N ILE A 136 -23.19 -9.90 20.08
CA ILE A 136 -23.79 -11.09 19.47
C ILE A 136 -24.14 -12.09 20.57
N GLU A 137 -25.42 -12.22 20.89
CA GLU A 137 -25.91 -13.20 21.87
C GLU A 137 -26.62 -14.39 21.18
N SER A 138 -27.09 -14.19 19.95
CA SER A 138 -27.78 -15.19 19.14
C SER A 138 -27.23 -15.29 17.71
N LYS A 139 -27.62 -16.35 17.01
CA LYS A 139 -27.28 -16.50 15.58
C LYS A 139 -27.90 -15.40 14.72
N GLN A 140 -29.06 -14.88 15.10
CA GLN A 140 -29.70 -13.78 14.38
C GLN A 140 -28.89 -12.50 14.53
N ASP A 141 -28.40 -12.20 15.74
CA ASP A 141 -27.54 -11.05 15.99
C ASP A 141 -26.23 -11.14 15.19
N ALA A 142 -25.70 -12.35 14.99
CA ALA A 142 -24.53 -12.57 14.14
C ALA A 142 -24.80 -12.23 12.67
N VAL A 143 -25.97 -12.64 12.15
CA VAL A 143 -26.39 -12.27 10.78
C VAL A 143 -26.58 -10.76 10.68
N ASP A 144 -27.25 -10.16 11.67
CA ASP A 144 -27.51 -8.72 11.71
C ASP A 144 -26.19 -7.94 11.79
N TYR A 145 -25.23 -8.36 12.60
CA TYR A 145 -23.88 -7.80 12.66
C TYR A 145 -23.18 -7.84 11.29
N LEU A 146 -23.25 -8.97 10.59
CA LEU A 146 -22.65 -9.11 9.26
C LEU A 146 -23.26 -8.13 8.25
N THR A 147 -24.54 -7.76 8.39
CA THR A 147 -25.18 -6.80 7.47
C THR A 147 -24.56 -5.40 7.51
N TRP A 148 -23.91 -5.04 8.62
CA TRP A 148 -23.20 -3.76 8.78
C TRP A 148 -21.82 -3.76 8.14
N THR A 149 -21.30 -4.91 7.74
CA THR A 149 -19.95 -5.02 7.18
C THR A 149 -19.87 -4.60 5.72
N PHE A 150 -18.67 -4.21 5.27
CA PHE A 150 -18.41 -3.98 3.85
C PHE A 150 -18.62 -5.24 3.00
N MET A 151 -18.43 -6.43 3.59
CA MET A 151 -18.69 -7.71 2.92
C MET A 151 -20.14 -7.80 2.44
N TYR A 152 -21.12 -7.51 3.32
CA TYR A 152 -22.54 -7.58 2.96
C TYR A 152 -22.91 -6.66 1.79
N ARG A 153 -22.34 -5.45 1.75
CA ARG A 153 -22.54 -4.53 0.61
C ARG A 153 -21.93 -5.05 -0.69
N ARG A 154 -20.84 -5.82 -0.64
CA ARG A 154 -20.16 -6.36 -1.82
C ARG A 154 -20.68 -7.72 -2.26
N LEU A 155 -21.29 -8.50 -1.37
CA LEU A 155 -21.87 -9.82 -1.68
C LEU A 155 -22.87 -9.74 -2.84
N THR A 156 -23.70 -8.69 -2.89
CA THR A 156 -24.69 -8.50 -3.96
C THR A 156 -24.08 -7.93 -5.25
N GLN A 157 -22.95 -7.24 -5.17
CA GLN A 157 -22.30 -6.58 -6.31
C GLN A 157 -21.32 -7.50 -7.05
N ASN A 158 -20.67 -8.44 -6.33
CA ASN A 158 -19.74 -9.40 -6.91
C ASN A 158 -19.82 -10.77 -6.22
N PRO A 159 -20.95 -11.49 -6.34
CA PRO A 159 -21.19 -12.75 -5.64
C PRO A 159 -20.15 -13.84 -5.97
N ASN A 160 -19.63 -13.85 -7.20
CA ASN A 160 -18.62 -14.81 -7.64
C ASN A 160 -17.32 -14.71 -6.85
N TYR A 161 -16.92 -13.50 -6.44
CA TYR A 161 -15.72 -13.30 -5.61
C TYR A 161 -15.85 -13.97 -4.24
N TYR A 162 -17.07 -14.02 -3.70
CA TYR A 162 -17.40 -14.65 -2.42
C TYR A 162 -17.88 -16.10 -2.57
N ASN A 163 -17.68 -16.73 -3.74
CA ASN A 163 -18.12 -18.09 -4.06
C ASN A 163 -19.64 -18.33 -3.91
N LEU A 164 -20.45 -17.29 -4.11
CA LEU A 164 -21.91 -17.43 -4.11
C LEU A 164 -22.44 -17.79 -5.51
N THR A 165 -23.39 -18.72 -5.56
CA THR A 165 -24.04 -19.20 -6.79
C THR A 165 -25.19 -18.30 -7.27
N GLY A 166 -25.60 -17.32 -6.47
CA GLY A 166 -26.64 -16.34 -6.81
C GLY A 166 -26.81 -15.29 -5.71
N ALA A 167 -27.39 -14.13 -6.06
CA ALA A 167 -27.67 -13.03 -5.13
C ALA A 167 -29.15 -13.00 -4.66
N SER A 168 -29.89 -14.09 -4.85
CA SER A 168 -31.29 -14.19 -4.43
C SER A 168 -31.41 -14.48 -2.93
N HIS A 169 -32.39 -13.82 -2.29
CA HIS A 169 -32.83 -14.10 -0.92
C HIS A 169 -33.41 -15.51 -0.77
#